data_AF-L0JW34-F1
#
_entry.id   AF-L0JW34-F1
#
_cell.length_a   1.000
_cell.length_b   1.000
_cell.length_c   1.000
_cell.angle_alpha   90.00
_cell.angle_beta   90.00
_cell.angle_gamma   90.00
#
_symmetry.space_group_name_H-M   'P 1'
#
loop_
_entity.id
_entity.type
_entity.pdbx_description
1 polymer ?
#
loop_
_entity_poly.entity_id
_entity_poly.type
_entity_poly.pdbx_seq_one_letter_code
_entity_poly.pdbx_strand_id
1 'polypeptide(L)' 'MPPTEEIVCTAEDCFLDLFENHYTYDVPEEFDVSELSCPVCGGTDCLRPVEL' A
#
# COMPACT_ATOMS: atom_id res chain seq x y z
N MET A 1 -10.82 14.45 -4.24
CA MET A 1 -10.30 13.08 -4.43
C MET A 1 -9.10 12.97 -3.52
N PRO A 2 -9.07 11.98 -2.63
CA PRO A 2 -7.87 11.62 -1.89
C PRO A 2 -6.72 11.39 -2.89
N PRO A 3 -5.47 11.70 -2.52
CA PRO A 3 -4.33 11.36 -3.36
C PRO A 3 -4.30 9.85 -3.61
N THR A 4 -3.91 9.45 -4.82
CA THR A 4 -3.52 8.06 -5.06
C THR A 4 -2.25 7.78 -4.27
N GLU A 5 -2.22 6.67 -3.55
CA GLU A 5 -1.02 6.21 -2.86
C GLU A 5 -0.35 5.10 -3.67
N GLU A 6 0.91 5.33 -4.04
CA GLU A 6 1.76 4.32 -4.67
C GLU A 6 2.51 3.53 -3.59
N ILE A 7 2.44 2.21 -3.64
CA ILE A 7 2.94 1.33 -2.57
C ILE A 7 3.76 0.18 -3.19
N VAL A 8 4.90 -0.14 -2.58
CA VAL A 8 5.76 -1.27 -2.94
C VAL A 8 5.77 -2.34 -1.84
N CYS A 9 6.08 -3.59 -2.22
CA CYS A 9 6.36 -4.66 -1.28
C CYS A 9 7.88 -4.86 -1.13
N THR A 10 8.39 -4.87 0.10
CA THR A 10 9.81 -5.05 0.40
C THR A 10 10.19 -6.50 0.73
N ALA A 11 9.26 -7.45 0.59
CA ALA A 11 9.53 -8.86 0.84
C ALA A 11 10.34 -9.46 -0.32
N GLU A 12 11.50 -10.06 -0.02
CA GLU A 12 12.46 -10.57 -1.02
C GLU A 12 11.90 -11.70 -1.90
N ASP A 13 10.91 -12.44 -1.41
CA ASP A 13 10.24 -13.54 -2.12
C ASP A 13 8.93 -13.13 -2.80
N CYS A 14 8.59 -11.83 -2.76
CA CYS A 14 7.37 -11.30 -3.38
C CYS A 14 7.67 -10.66 -4.73
N PHE A 15 6.89 -11.02 -5.77
CA PHE A 15 7.04 -10.43 -7.11
C PHE A 15 6.30 -9.10 -7.28
N LEU A 16 5.61 -8.61 -6.25
CA LEU A 16 4.83 -7.38 -6.34
C LEU A 16 5.77 -6.17 -6.44
N ASP A 17 5.79 -5.54 -7.61
CA ASP A 17 6.63 -4.38 -7.90
C ASP A 17 6.01 -3.08 -7.37
N LEU A 18 4.78 -2.77 -7.79
CA LEU A 18 4.02 -1.59 -7.38
C LEU A 18 2.52 -1.90 -7.39
N PHE A 19 1.77 -1.33 -6.46
CA PHE A 19 0.33 -1.15 -6.64
C PHE A 19 -0.12 0.23 -6.17
N GLU A 20 -1.18 0.71 -6.80
CA GLU A 20 -1.83 1.97 -6.45
C GLU A 20 -3.06 1.72 -5.60
N ASN A 21 -3.17 2.42 -4.48
CA ASN A 21 -4.39 2.49 -3.70
C ASN A 21 -5.16 3.76 -4.08
N HIS A 22 -6.42 3.58 -4.51
CA HIS A 22 -7.30 4.66 -4.91
C HIS A 22 -8.63 4.59 -4.15
N TYR A 23 -8.89 5.62 -3.35
CA TYR A 23 -10.11 5.74 -2.58
C TYR A 23 -11.13 6.64 -3.29
N THR A 24 -12.36 6.14 -3.38
CA THR A 24 -13.49 6.89 -3.95
C THR A 24 -14.18 7.82 -2.93
N TYR A 25 -13.87 7.65 -1.64
CA TYR A 25 -14.41 8.41 -0.51
C TYR A 25 -13.28 8.92 0.38
N ASP A 26 -13.60 9.86 1.26
CA ASP A 26 -12.64 10.33 2.26
C ASP A 26 -12.28 9.19 3.22
N VAL A 27 -11.00 8.95 3.33
CA VAL A 27 -10.40 7.96 4.23
C VAL A 27 -10.17 8.62 5.60
N PRO A 28 -10.40 7.92 6.72
CA PRO A 28 -10.06 8.45 8.04
C PRO A 28 -8.57 8.81 8.13
N GLU A 29 -8.25 9.92 8.80
CA GLU A 29 -6.85 10.38 8.98
C GLU A 29 -5.96 9.37 9.72
N GLU A 30 -6.57 8.42 10.44
CA GLU A 30 -5.89 7.36 11.17
C GLU A 30 -5.56 6.13 10.31
N PHE A 31 -6.05 6.07 9.07
CA PHE A 31 -5.76 4.96 8.16
C PHE A 31 -4.40 5.17 7.49
N ASP A 32 -3.56 4.13 7.50
CA ASP A 32 -2.22 4.14 6.92
C ASP A 32 -1.98 2.87 6.09
N VAL A 33 -0.92 2.86 5.28
CA VAL A 33 -0.42 1.69 4.56
C VAL A 33 -0.21 0.47 5.48
N SER A 34 0.10 0.67 6.76
CA SER A 34 0.21 -0.41 7.75
C SER A 34 -1.07 -1.21 7.98
N GLU A 35 -2.24 -0.67 7.61
CA GLU A 35 -3.53 -1.36 7.70
C GLU A 35 -3.81 -2.25 6.48
N LEU A 36 -2.92 -2.24 5.47
CA LEU A 36 -3.04 -3.03 4.25
C LEU A 36 -2.31 -4.37 4.36
N SER A 37 -2.71 -5.33 3.54
CA SER A 37 -1.98 -6.58 3.31
C SER A 37 -1.54 -6.65 1.87
N CYS A 38 -0.30 -7.12 1.64
CA CYS A 38 0.22 -7.33 0.30
C CYS A 38 -0.71 -8.32 -0.46
N PRO A 39 -1.25 -7.97 -1.63
CA PRO A 39 -2.18 -8.83 -2.37
C PRO A 39 -1.52 -10.10 -2.94
N VAL A 40 -0.18 -10.16 -2.93
CA VAL A 40 0.59 -11.29 -3.48
C VAL A 40 1.08 -12.21 -2.37
N CYS A 41 1.85 -11.69 -1.40
CA CYS A 41 2.42 -12.54 -0.33
C CYS A 41 1.59 -12.54 0.96
N GLY A 42 0.59 -11.67 1.09
CA GLY A 42 -0.26 -11.57 2.29
C GLY A 42 0.41 -10.90 3.51
N GLY A 43 1.65 -10.43 3.39
CA GLY A 43 2.35 -9.76 4.49
C GLY A 43 1.78 -8.36 4.78
N THR A 44 1.76 -7.97 6.05
CA THR A 44 1.29 -6.65 6.52
C THR A 44 2.43 -5.67 6.78
N ASP A 45 3.60 -6.18 7.22
CA ASP A 45 4.71 -5.32 7.66
C ASP A 45 5.74 -5.05 6.53
N CYS A 46 5.42 -5.48 5.32
CA CYS A 46 6.27 -5.42 4.14
C CYS A 46 5.87 -4.36 3.12
N LEU A 47 4.83 -3.57 3.41
CA LEU A 47 4.35 -2.52 2.51
C LEU A 47 4.97 -1.17 2.88
N ARG A 48 5.38 -0.41 1.86
CA ARG A 48 5.94 0.94 2.02
C ARG A 48 5.36 1.88 0.97
N PRO A 49 4.91 3.09 1.36
CA PRO A 49 4.55 4.13 0.41
C PRO A 49 5.80 4.59 -0.36
N VAL A 50 5.61 5.01 -1.60
CA VAL A 50 6.63 5.66 -2.42
C VAL A 50 6.48 7.17 -2.28
N GLU A 51 7.56 7.85 -1.92
CA GLU A 51 7.61 9.32 -1.95
C GLU A 51 8.05 9.78 -3.36
N LEU A 52 7.24 10.63 -4.00
CA LEU A 52 7.54 11.30 -5.28
C LEU A 52 8.09 12.72 -5.07
#